data_AF-A0A522X2U6-F1
#
_entry.id   AF-A0A522X2U6-F1
#
_cell.length_a   1.000
_cell.length_b   1.000
_cell.length_c   1.000
_cell.angle_alpha   90.00
_cell.angle_beta   90.00
_cell.angle_gamma   90.00
#
_symmetry.space_group_name_H-M   'P 1'
#
loop_
_entity.id
_entity.type
_entity.pdbx_description
1 polymer ?
#
loop_
_entity_poly.entity_id
_entity_poly.type
_entity_poly.pdbx_seq_one_letter_code
_entity_poly.pdbx_strand_id
1 'polypeptide(L)' 'MSNFVAEYLANQDILEAAGIDTRPHDACGVGMVATLDGKARRDVVVAGIEALKVLFHRGAVDADGKTG' A
#
# COMPACT_ATOMS: atom_id res chain seq x y z
N MET A 1 -24.34 8.63 -14.67
CA MET A 1 -23.36 7.68 -14.10
C MET A 1 -22.70 6.96 -15.26
N SER A 2 -21.37 6.80 -15.26
CA SER A 2 -20.71 5.99 -16.30
C SER A 2 -21.12 4.52 -16.17
N ASN A 3 -21.18 3.79 -17.29
CA ASN A 3 -21.52 2.36 -17.32
C ASN A 3 -20.65 1.55 -16.35
N PHE A 4 -19.37 1.94 -16.23
CA PHE A 4 -18.41 1.36 -15.30
C PHE A 4 -18.84 1.40 -13.83
N VAL A 5 -19.37 2.52 -13.34
CA VAL A 5 -19.75 2.63 -11.92
C VAL A 5 -20.93 1.71 -11.61
N ALA A 6 -21.90 1.62 -12.52
CA ALA A 6 -23.04 0.72 -12.35
C ALA A 6 -22.61 -0.75 -12.34
N GLU A 7 -21.72 -1.14 -13.25
CA GLU A 7 -21.15 -2.50 -13.32
C GLU A 7 -20.32 -2.84 -12.07
N TYR A 8 -19.49 -1.90 -11.59
CA TYR A 8 -18.69 -2.07 -10.38
C TYR A 8 -19.56 -2.38 -9.16
N LEU A 9 -20.62 -1.59 -8.93
CA LEU A 9 -21.51 -1.78 -7.79
C LEU A 9 -22.28 -3.11 -7.87
N ALA A 10 -22.77 -3.47 -9.06
CA ALA A 10 -23.45 -4.75 -9.25
C ALA A 10 -22.53 -5.96 -8.96
N ASN A 11 -21.26 -5.88 -9.39
CA ASN A 11 -20.28 -6.92 -9.10
C ASN A 11 -19.90 -6.96 -7.61
N GLN A 12 -19.79 -5.79 -6.97
CA GLN A 12 -19.55 -5.70 -5.53
C GLN A 12 -20.65 -6.39 -4.72
N ASP A 13 -21.92 -6.14 -5.05
CA ASP A 13 -23.08 -6.77 -4.40
C ASP A 13 -23.05 -8.30 -4.53
N ILE A 14 -22.69 -8.83 -5.72
CA ILE A 14 -22.57 -10.28 -5.96
C ILE A 14 -21.49 -10.89 -5.06
N LEU A 15 -20.32 -10.24 -4.97
CA LEU A 15 -19.20 -10.72 -4.17
C LEU A 15 -19.52 -10.68 -2.67
N GLU A 16 -20.14 -9.61 -2.20
CA GLU A 16 -20.56 -9.47 -0.80
C GLU A 16 -21.62 -10.50 -0.41
N ALA A 17 -22.60 -10.73 -1.29
CA ALA A 17 -23.61 -11.78 -1.08
C ALA A 17 -23.00 -13.20 -1.03
N ALA A 18 -21.88 -13.41 -1.73
CA ALA A 18 -21.09 -14.65 -1.66
C ALA A 18 -20.17 -14.72 -0.41
N GLY A 19 -20.15 -13.69 0.45
CA GLY A 19 -19.32 -13.62 1.64
C GLY A 19 -17.87 -13.20 1.39
N ILE A 20 -17.58 -12.61 0.22
CA ILE A 20 -16.25 -12.09 -0.12
C ILE A 20 -16.15 -10.63 0.36
N ASP A 21 -15.13 -10.30 1.13
CA ASP A 21 -14.87 -8.91 1.55
C ASP A 21 -14.32 -8.09 0.37
N THR A 22 -15.05 -7.05 0.01
CA THR A 22 -14.75 -6.14 -1.11
C THR A 22 -14.14 -4.82 -0.65
N ARG A 23 -14.05 -4.59 0.67
CA ARG A 23 -13.57 -3.32 1.21
C ARG A 23 -12.08 -3.16 0.93
N PRO A 24 -11.64 -1.96 0.49
CA PRO A 24 -10.21 -1.68 0.37
C PRO A 24 -9.56 -1.79 1.75
N HIS A 25 -8.52 -2.61 1.85
CA HIS A 25 -7.65 -2.61 3.03
C HIS A 25 -6.50 -1.63 2.82
N ASP A 26 -6.26 -0.75 3.79
CA ASP A 26 -5.14 0.18 3.76
C ASP A 26 -3.80 -0.58 3.86
N ALA A 27 -3.09 -0.54 2.74
CA ALA A 27 -1.89 -1.31 2.43
C ALA A 27 -0.57 -0.53 2.71
N CYS A 28 -0.64 0.70 3.22
CA CYS A 28 0.51 1.62 3.27
C CYS A 28 1.15 1.73 4.65
N GLY A 29 2.47 1.94 4.71
CA GLY A 29 3.24 2.15 5.95
C GLY A 29 4.03 3.45 5.94
N VAL A 30 4.19 4.07 7.13
CA VAL A 30 4.96 5.30 7.34
C VAL A 30 5.91 5.14 8.52
N GLY A 31 7.03 5.85 8.50
CA GLY A 31 8.04 5.84 9.56
C GLY A 31 8.99 7.03 9.45
N MET A 32 9.77 7.29 10.51
CA MET A 32 10.70 8.42 10.59
C MET A 32 12.01 7.99 11.24
N VAL A 33 13.12 8.47 10.69
CA VAL A 33 14.47 8.32 11.26
C VAL A 33 15.10 9.71 11.33
N ALA A 34 15.70 10.07 12.47
CA ALA A 34 16.32 11.37 12.69
C ALA A 34 17.52 11.26 13.63
N THR A 35 18.47 12.19 13.49
CA THR A 35 19.52 12.42 14.48
C THR A 35 19.04 13.40 15.55
N LEU A 36 19.42 13.17 16.80
CA LEU A 36 19.06 14.05 17.91
C LEU A 36 19.91 15.34 17.95
N ASP A 37 21.09 15.31 17.34
CA ASP A 37 22.04 16.43 17.31
C ASP A 37 21.87 17.35 16.09
N GLY A 38 20.90 17.04 15.21
CA GLY A 38 20.60 17.82 14.02
C GLY A 38 21.68 17.77 12.93
N LYS A 39 22.73 16.97 13.09
CA LYS A 39 23.79 16.85 12.08
C LYS A 39 23.33 15.94 10.95
N ALA A 40 23.57 16.38 9.71
CA ALA A 40 23.28 15.57 8.54
C ALA A 40 24.18 14.33 8.49
N ARG A 41 23.58 13.14 8.34
CA ARG A 41 24.31 11.88 8.26
C ARG A 41 23.74 10.94 7.20
N ARG A 42 24.61 10.19 6.53
CA ARG A 42 24.23 9.21 5.49
C ARG A 42 23.52 8.00 6.09
N ASP A 43 23.83 7.63 7.33
CA ASP A 43 23.20 6.50 8.04
C ASP A 43 21.68 6.69 8.20
N VAL A 44 21.20 7.92 8.41
CA VAL A 44 19.76 8.23 8.44
C VAL A 44 19.07 7.82 7.15
N VAL A 45 19.66 8.14 6.00
CA VAL A 45 19.10 7.79 4.70
C VAL A 45 19.19 6.29 4.43
N VAL A 46 20.29 5.64 4.86
CA VAL A 46 20.44 4.18 4.77
C VAL A 46 19.35 3.48 5.59
N ALA A 47 19.14 3.89 6.84
CA ALA A 47 18.09 3.37 7.70
C ALA A 47 16.69 3.59 7.12
N GLY A 48 16.44 4.75 6.49
CA GLY A 48 15.19 5.00 5.78
C GLY A 48 14.95 4.02 4.62
N ILE A 49 15.98 3.74 3.81
CA ILE A 49 15.89 2.75 2.72
C ILE A 49 15.69 1.33 3.26
N GLU A 50 16.39 0.96 4.35
CA GLU A 50 16.20 -0.33 5.01
C GLU A 50 14.77 -0.52 5.51
N ALA A 51 14.17 0.53 6.08
CA ALA A 51 12.77 0.50 6.49
C ALA A 51 11.81 0.31 5.29
N LEU A 52 12.05 1.00 4.16
CA LEU A 52 11.21 0.86 2.97
C LEU A 52 11.29 -0.55 2.35
N LYS A 53 12.46 -1.20 2.42
CA LYS A 53 12.68 -2.57 1.90
C LYS A 53 11.85 -3.64 2.61
N VAL A 54 11.26 -3.37 3.76
CA VAL A 54 10.44 -4.34 4.50
C VAL A 54 8.94 -4.07 4.42
N LEU A 55 8.48 -3.08 3.64
CA LEU A 55 7.05 -2.72 3.53
C LEU A 55 6.27 -3.49 2.46
N PHE A 56 6.93 -4.27 1.59
CA PHE A 56 6.29 -4.95 0.45
C PHE A 56 5.17 -5.92 0.84
N HIS A 57 5.17 -6.45 2.07
CA HIS A 57 4.11 -7.33 2.57
C HIS A 57 2.77 -6.61 2.78
N ARG A 58 2.77 -5.28 2.75
CA ARG A 58 1.58 -4.46 2.95
C ARG A 58 1.03 -3.92 1.65
N GLY A 59 1.82 -3.83 0.58
CA GLY A 59 1.39 -3.27 -0.71
C GLY A 59 0.71 -4.29 -1.63
N ALA A 60 -0.07 -3.78 -2.60
CA ALA A 60 -0.43 -4.58 -3.76
C ALA A 60 0.84 -4.92 -4.55
N VAL A 61 0.96 -6.16 -5.02
CA VAL A 61 2.07 -6.60 -5.87
C VAL A 61 1.51 -6.90 -7.24
N ASP A 62 1.94 -6.14 -8.25
CA ASP A 62 1.54 -6.41 -9.63
C ASP A 62 2.23 -7.66 -10.17
N ALA A 63 1.59 -8.31 -11.14
CA ALA A 63 2.05 -9.58 -11.70
C ALA A 63 3.42 -9.46 -12.42
N ASP A 64 3.84 -8.26 -12.81
CA ASP A 64 5.11 -8.01 -13.48
C ASP A 64 6.33 -8.00 -12.53
N GLY A 65 6.08 -7.96 -11.21
CA GLY A 65 7.07 -7.90 -10.14
C GLY A 65 7.88 -6.60 -10.08
N LYS A 66 7.42 -5.53 -10.72
CA LYS A 66 8.13 -4.23 -10.83
C LYS A 66 7.26 -3.06 -10.41
N THR A 67 5.96 -3.12 -10.69
CA THR A 67 5.03 -2.05 -10.39
C THR A 67 4.52 -2.19 -8.95
N GLY A 68 4.59 -1.10 -8.19
CA GLY A 68 4.13 -0.97 -6.81
C GLY A 68 3.78 0.46 -6.45
#